data_AF-A0A0J9YEB1-F1
#
_entry.id   AF-A0A0J9YEB1-F1
#
_cell.length_a   1.000
_cell.length_b   1.000
_cell.length_c   1.000
_cell.angle_alpha   90.00
_cell.angle_beta   90.00
_cell.angle_gamma   90.00
#
_symmetry.space_group_name_H-M   'P 1'
#
loop_
_entity.id
_entity.type
_entity.pdbx_description
1 polymer ?
#
loop_
_entity_poly.entity_id
_entity_poly.type
_entity_poly.pdbx_seq_one_letter_code
_entity_poly.pdbx_strand_id
1 'polypeptide(L)' 'MGRCCPTEDSCMQSFGDKVQLKSQGSPVCDSHNVTHSSRCLFEVHKCRMEKIEHLKLTLLNENGSCSDTSIVNVDKLSQ' A
#
# COMPACT_ATOMS: atom_id res chain seq x y z
N MET A 1 7.44 20.17 -10.24
CA MET A 1 7.64 19.06 -9.29
C MET A 1 6.31 18.74 -8.65
N GLY A 2 5.75 17.55 -8.88
CA GLY A 2 4.42 17.18 -8.36
C GLY A 2 4.49 16.64 -6.94
N ARG A 3 3.49 16.94 -6.10
CA ARG A 3 3.37 16.33 -4.77
C ARG A 3 2.73 14.94 -4.87
N CYS A 4 2.97 14.10 -3.87
CA CYS A 4 2.25 12.85 -3.67
C CYS A 4 1.14 13.07 -2.64
N CYS A 5 -0.06 12.64 -2.98
CA CYS A 5 -1.22 12.60 -2.09
C CYS A 5 -1.79 11.18 -2.17
N PRO A 6 -2.08 10.48 -1.05
CA PRO A 6 -1.91 10.93 0.33
C PRO A 6 -0.44 11.16 0.74
N THR A 7 -0.22 11.81 1.88
CA THR A 7 1.09 11.89 2.54
C THR A 7 1.16 10.87 3.67
N GLU A 8 2.36 10.52 4.14
CA GLU A 8 2.53 9.57 5.26
C GLU A 8 1.78 10.03 6.52
N ASP A 9 1.77 11.33 6.79
CA ASP A 9 1.05 11.93 7.91
C ASP A 9 -0.48 11.86 7.72
N SER A 10 -0.95 12.07 6.48
CA SER A 10 -2.37 11.89 6.13
C SER A 10 -2.83 10.42 6.25
N CYS A 11 -1.92 9.45 6.13
CA CYS A 11 -2.23 8.04 6.37
C CYS A 11 -2.47 7.71 7.84
N MET A 12 -2.01 8.58 8.75
CA MET A 12 -2.16 8.42 10.20
C MET A 12 -3.26 9.32 10.78
N GLN A 13 -3.73 10.34 10.03
CA GLN A 13 -4.74 11.29 10.51
C GLN A 13 -6.17 10.83 10.22
N SER A 14 -6.87 10.44 11.27
CA SER A 14 -8.33 10.25 11.27
C SER A 14 -9.03 11.60 11.32
N PHE A 15 -9.20 12.25 10.16
CA PHE A 15 -10.10 13.40 10.09
C PHE A 15 -11.53 12.91 9.98
N GLY A 16 -12.32 13.16 11.02
CA GLY A 16 -13.74 12.86 11.08
C GLY A 16 -14.52 13.64 10.03
N ASP A 17 -14.62 13.09 8.83
CA ASP A 17 -15.86 12.85 8.06
C ASP A 17 -15.47 12.08 6.78
N LYS A 18 -15.62 10.76 6.82
CA LYS A 18 -15.45 9.77 5.72
C LYS A 18 -14.11 9.74 4.94
N VAL A 19 -13.15 8.93 5.42
CA VAL A 19 -12.39 7.98 4.58
C VAL A 19 -12.13 6.73 5.42
N GLN A 20 -12.86 5.64 5.15
CA GLN A 20 -12.61 4.34 5.77
C GLN A 20 -11.37 3.68 5.11
N LEU A 21 -10.19 4.26 5.30
CA LEU A 21 -8.94 3.52 5.08
C LEU A 21 -8.58 2.79 6.37
N LYS A 22 -9.52 1.97 6.84
CA LYS A 22 -9.36 1.17 8.07
C LYS A 22 -8.43 0.01 7.76
N SER A 23 -7.13 0.23 7.91
CA SER A 23 -6.12 -0.83 7.83
C SER A 23 -4.80 -0.38 8.47
N GLN A 24 -4.85 0.19 9.68
CA GLN A 24 -3.65 0.45 10.48
C GLN A 24 -2.97 -0.85 10.98
N GLY A 25 -3.28 -1.99 10.39
CA GLY A 25 -2.77 -3.31 10.73
C GLY A 25 -2.98 -4.34 9.62
N SER A 26 -3.10 -3.90 8.36
CA SER A 26 -3.18 -4.80 7.20
C SER A 26 -1.91 -4.63 6.39
N PRO A 27 -0.85 -5.41 6.72
CA PRO A 27 0.39 -5.33 5.97
C PRO A 27 0.15 -5.73 4.52
N VAL A 28 0.86 -5.06 3.61
CA VAL A 28 0.84 -5.38 2.19
C VAL A 28 2.26 -5.58 1.69
N CYS A 29 2.42 -6.44 0.69
CA CYS A 29 3.70 -6.69 0.03
C CYS A 29 3.73 -6.07 -1.36
N ASP A 30 4.82 -5.40 -1.70
CA ASP A 30 5.06 -4.84 -3.03
C ASP A 30 6.00 -5.69 -3.91
N SER A 31 6.13 -5.32 -5.18
CA SER A 31 6.97 -6.01 -6.18
C SER A 31 8.46 -5.93 -5.94
N HIS A 32 8.89 -5.09 -5.00
CA HIS A 32 10.27 -4.99 -4.55
C HIS A 32 10.49 -5.77 -3.25
N ASN A 33 9.51 -6.60 -2.86
CA ASN A 33 9.57 -7.43 -1.66
C ASN A 33 9.62 -6.59 -0.37
N VAL A 34 9.07 -5.37 -0.41
CA VAL A 34 8.95 -4.49 0.75
C VAL A 34 7.55 -4.63 1.34
N THR A 35 7.50 -4.83 2.67
CA THR A 35 6.24 -4.85 3.41
C THR A 35 5.88 -3.45 3.87
N HIS A 36 4.68 -2.99 3.52
CA HIS A 36 4.10 -1.75 4.02
C HIS A 36 3.05 -2.04 5.08
N SER A 37 3.07 -1.31 6.20
CA SER A 37 2.16 -1.56 7.34
C SER A 37 0.68 -1.30 7.03
N SER A 38 0.38 -0.62 5.92
CA SER A 38 -0.97 -0.42 5.41
C SER A 38 -0.96 -0.15 3.91
N ARG A 39 -2.13 -0.33 3.27
CA ARG A 39 -2.34 0.10 1.87
C ARG A 39 -2.06 1.59 1.66
N CYS A 40 -2.35 2.43 2.65
CA CYS A 40 -2.09 3.87 2.54
C CYS A 40 -0.61 4.15 2.33
N LEU A 41 0.24 3.55 3.18
CA LEU A 41 1.69 3.72 3.12
C LEU A 41 2.27 3.18 1.81
N PHE A 42 1.70 2.09 1.27
CA PHE A 42 2.05 1.61 -0.06
C PHE A 42 1.75 2.64 -1.16
N GLU A 43 0.59 3.29 -1.15
CA GLU A 43 0.26 4.30 -2.17
C GLU A 43 1.19 5.53 -2.11
N VAL A 44 1.59 5.94 -0.89
CA VAL A 44 2.59 7.00 -0.73
C VAL A 44 3.93 6.58 -1.32
N HIS A 45 4.38 5.37 -0.98
CA HIS A 45 5.64 4.81 -1.47
C HIS A 45 5.64 4.64 -2.99
N LYS A 46 4.57 4.09 -3.55
CA LYS A 46 4.36 3.94 -4.99
C LYS A 46 4.46 5.29 -5.70
N CYS A 47 3.75 6.30 -5.22
CA CYS A 47 3.80 7.63 -5.82
C CYS A 47 5.22 8.22 -5.80
N ARG A 48 5.96 8.04 -4.70
CA ARG A 48 7.35 8.48 -4.59
C ARG A 48 8.25 7.79 -5.60
N MET A 49 8.12 6.48 -5.74
CA MET A 49 8.94 5.68 -6.65
C MET A 49 8.62 5.99 -8.12
N GLU A 50 7.35 6.21 -8.46
CA GLU A 50 6.96 6.59 -9.82
C GLU A 50 7.41 8.01 -10.19
N LYS A 51 7.36 8.96 -9.24
CA LYS A 51 7.65 10.38 -9.51
C LYS A 51 9.10 10.80 -9.31
N ILE A 52 9.84 10.14 -8.43
CA ILE A 52 11.23 10.50 -8.08
C ILE A 52 12.19 9.49 -8.70
N GLU A 53 11.98 8.21 -8.42
CA GLU A 53 12.89 7.15 -8.88
C GLU A 53 12.57 6.67 -10.31
N HIS A 54 11.44 7.08 -10.87
CA HIS A 54 10.91 6.58 -12.15
C HIS A 54 10.76 5.05 -12.19
N LEU A 55 10.51 4.43 -11.04
CA LEU A 55 10.30 3.00 -10.88
C LEU A 55 8.83 2.69 -10.69
N LYS A 56 8.36 1.65 -11.37
CA LYS A 56 6.98 1.18 -11.25
C LYS A 56 6.86 0.15 -10.15
N LEU A 57 6.10 0.49 -9.12
CA LEU A 57 5.74 -0.41 -8.03
C LEU A 57 4.37 -1.03 -8.29
N THR A 58 4.29 -2.35 -8.13
CA THR A 58 3.03 -3.10 -8.15
C THR A 58 2.83 -3.81 -6.82
N LEU A 59 1.57 -3.98 -6.43
CA LEU A 59 1.24 -4.75 -5.25
C LEU A 59 1.36 -6.24 -5.55
N LEU A 60 2.08 -7.00 -4.72
CA LEU A 60 2.14 -8.47 -4.79
C LEU A 60 1.10 -9.12 -3.87
N ASN A 61 0.93 -8.59 -2.66
CA ASN A 61 -0.02 -9.11 -1.68
C ASN A 61 -0.75 -7.96 -0.99
N GLU A 62 -2.08 -7.97 -0.98
CA GLU A 62 -2.90 -6.95 -0.31
C GLU A 62 -3.24 -7.28 1.14
N ASN A 63 -3.08 -8.53 1.57
CA ASN A 63 -3.54 -9.02 2.86
C ASN A 63 -2.43 -9.75 3.63
N GLY A 64 -1.18 -9.32 3.47
CA GLY A 64 -0.05 -9.96 4.15
C GLY A 64 1.28 -9.26 3.91
N SER A 65 2.22 -9.53 4.82
CA SER A 65 3.63 -9.16 4.65
C SER A 65 4.29 -10.02 3.57
N CYS A 66 5.43 -9.57 3.06
CA CYS A 66 6.24 -10.35 2.11
C CYS A 66 6.84 -11.62 2.73
N SER A 67 6.95 -11.67 4.06
CA SER A 67 7.47 -12.82 4.81
C SER A 67 6.38 -13.79 5.26
N ASP A 68 5.11 -13.39 5.15
CA ASP A 68 3.97 -14.27 5.38
C ASP A 68 3.80 -15.17 4.14
N THR A 69 4.58 -16.26 4.11
CA THR A 69 4.34 -17.38 3.19
C THR A 69 3.10 -18.16 3.66
N SER A 70 1.97 -17.48 3.80
CA SER A 70 0.68 -18.05 4.13
C SER A 70 -0.16 -17.96 2.86
N ILE A 71 -0.11 -19.04 2.08
CA ILE A 71 -0.88 -19.33 0.87
C ILE A 71 -2.12 -18.43 0.70
N VAL A 72 -2.04 -17.41 -0.15
CA VAL A 72 -3.26 -16.81 -0.71
C VAL A 72 -3.69 -17.71 -1.86
N ASN A 73 -4.69 -18.56 -1.58
CA ASN A 73 -5.45 -19.22 -2.63
C ASN A 73 -5.91 -18.15 -3.62
N VAL A 74 -5.52 -18.35 -4.88
CA VAL A 74 -5.82 -17.50 -6.04
C VAL A 74 -7.31 -17.58 -6.40
N ASP A 75 -8.19 -17.14 -5.50
CA ASP A 75 -9.63 -17.09 -5.75
C ASP A 75 -10.18 -15.68 -5.47
N LYS A 76 -9.61 -14.70 -6.16
CA LYS A 76 -10.46 -13.63 -6.73
C LYS A 76 -9.80 -12.94 -7.92
N LEU A 77 -9.58 -13.75 -8.96
CA LEU A 77 -9.75 -13.28 -10.33
C LEU A 77 -11.16 -12.67 -10.43
N SER A 78 -11.21 -11.44 -10.95
CA SER A 78 -12.34 -10.81 -11.65
C SER A 78 -13.69 -11.54 -11.56
N GLN A 79 -14.67 -10.92 -10.88
CA GLN A 79 -16.05 -10.94 -11.36
C GLN A 79 -16.41 -9.53 -11.80
#